data_AF-A0A1E5NCW0-F1
#
_entry.id   AF-A0A1E5NCW0-F1
#
_cell.length_a   1.000
_cell.length_b   1.000
_cell.length_c   1.000
_cell.angle_alpha   90.00
_cell.angle_beta   90.00
_cell.angle_gamma   90.00
#
_symmetry.space_group_name_H-M   'P 1'
#
loop_
_entity.id
_entity.type
_entity.pdbx_description
1 polymer ?
#
loop_
_entity_poly.entity_id
_entity_poly.type
_entity_poly.pdbx_seq_one_letter_code
_entity_poly.pdbx_strand_id
1 'polypeptide(L)' 'MTALGVKNIGEMPTEDIAYRKDSYSSIDLKLDIEMAAKKLNIKKPFSVNDTYVIANYINNMED' A
#
# COMPACT_ATOMS: atom_id res chain seq x y z
N MET A 1 -8.67 2.12 3.50
CA MET A 1 -7.75 2.06 2.34
C MET A 1 -8.52 1.91 1.02
N THR A 2 -8.07 2.56 -0.07
CA THR A 2 -8.63 2.37 -1.43
C THR A 2 -7.62 1.67 -2.36
N ALA A 3 -8.09 0.94 -3.36
CA ALA A 3 -7.22 0.28 -4.35
C ALA A 3 -6.30 1.27 -5.10
N LEU A 4 -6.78 2.50 -5.35
CA LEU A 4 -5.98 3.57 -5.95
C LEU A 4 -4.87 4.04 -5.00
N GLY A 5 -5.18 4.16 -3.70
CA GLY A 5 -4.19 4.47 -2.66
C GLY A 5 -3.09 3.40 -2.56
N VAL A 6 -3.49 2.12 -2.58
CA VAL A 6 -2.56 0.98 -2.59
C VAL A 6 -1.61 1.06 -3.77
N LYS A 7 -2.13 1.32 -4.97
CA LYS A 7 -1.31 1.44 -6.17
C LYS A 7 -0.31 2.59 -6.06
N ASN A 8 -0.83 3.78 -5.75
CA ASN A 8 -0.03 5.00 -5.78
C ASN A 8 1.06 5.03 -4.71
N ILE A 9 0.80 4.52 -3.51
CA ILE A 9 1.76 4.56 -2.39
C ILE A 9 2.64 3.30 -2.37
N GLY A 10 2.06 2.14 -2.65
CA GLY A 10 2.78 0.87 -2.67
C GLY A 10 3.89 0.83 -3.71
N GLU A 11 3.67 1.43 -4.88
CA GLU A 11 4.67 1.46 -5.97
C GLU A 11 5.60 2.68 -5.93
N MET A 12 5.27 3.72 -5.16
CA MET A 12 6.10 4.92 -5.05
C MET A 12 7.44 4.61 -4.33
N PRO A 13 8.60 5.03 -4.87
CA PRO A 13 9.86 4.95 -4.14
C PRO A 13 9.78 5.67 -2.78
N THR A 14 10.37 5.10 -1.73
CA THR A 14 10.31 5.70 -0.38
C THR A 14 10.97 7.08 -0.34
N GLU A 15 12.01 7.29 -1.14
CA GLU A 15 12.69 8.58 -1.29
C GLU A 15 11.75 9.68 -1.82
N ASP A 16 10.84 9.32 -2.73
CA ASP A 16 9.87 10.25 -3.29
C ASP A 16 8.77 10.61 -2.28
N ILE A 17 8.48 9.73 -1.33
CA ILE A 17 7.50 9.99 -0.25
C ILE A 17 7.99 11.10 0.68
N ALA A 18 9.30 11.24 0.88
CA ALA A 18 9.89 12.25 1.77
C ALA A 18 9.51 13.69 1.37
N TYR A 19 9.17 13.92 0.09
CA TYR A 19 8.77 15.23 -0.43
C TYR A 19 7.27 15.52 -0.30
N ARG A 20 6.46 14.58 0.21
CA ARG A 20 5.03 14.80 0.44
C ARG A 20 4.80 15.56 1.74
N LYS A 21 3.75 16.39 1.76
CA LYS A 21 3.32 17.15 2.95
C LYS A 21 2.99 16.25 4.15
N ASP A 22 2.56 15.03 3.86
CA ASP A 22 2.15 13.97 4.78
C ASP A 22 3.10 12.77 4.71
N SER A 23 4.41 13.03 4.58
CA SER A 23 5.45 12.01 4.36
C SER A 23 5.43 10.88 5.39
N TYR A 24 5.31 11.18 6.69
CA TYR A 24 5.24 10.16 7.74
C TYR A 24 4.03 9.23 7.57
N SER A 25 2.82 9.78 7.46
CA SER A 25 1.60 8.98 7.23
C SER A 25 1.68 8.16 5.94
N SER A 26 2.31 8.70 4.89
CA SER A 26 2.52 7.99 3.63
C SER A 26 3.53 6.84 3.74
N ILE A 27 4.55 6.97 4.60
CA ILE A 27 5.52 5.90 4.90
C ILE A 27 4.82 4.78 5.67
N ASP A 28 4.07 5.11 6.71
CA ASP A 28 3.32 4.11 7.50
C ASP A 28 2.37 3.33 6.59
N LEU A 29 1.62 4.05 5.75
CA LEU A 29 0.70 3.45 4.78
C LEU A 29 1.43 2.54 3.79
N LYS A 30 2.63 2.93 3.33
CA LYS A 30 3.45 2.09 2.45
C LYS A 30 3.86 0.80 3.13
N LEU A 31 4.29 0.88 4.39
CA LEU A 31 4.69 -0.28 5.18
C LEU A 31 3.51 -1.24 5.36
N ASP A 32 2.32 -0.73 5.67
CA ASP A 32 1.10 -1.54 5.79
C ASP A 32 0.77 -2.26 4.48
N ILE A 33 0.87 -1.55 3.34
CA ILE A 33 0.68 -2.13 2.00
C ILE A 33 1.70 -3.24 1.73
N GLU A 34 2.98 -3.03 2.03
CA GLU A 34 4.04 -4.00 1.78
C GLU A 34 3.92 -5.23 2.69
N MET A 35 3.52 -5.03 3.94
CA MET A 35 3.24 -6.12 4.87
C MET A 35 2.03 -6.95 4.43
N ALA A 36 0.94 -6.30 4.01
CA ALA A 36 -0.24 -6.97 3.47
C ALA A 36 0.10 -7.75 2.20
N ALA A 37 0.80 -7.15 1.25
CA ALA A 37 1.25 -7.81 0.02
C ALA A 37 2.12 -9.04 0.34
N LYS A 38 3.05 -8.93 1.29
CA LYS A 38 3.88 -10.06 1.74
C LYS A 38 3.06 -11.19 2.35
N LYS A 39 2.07 -10.88 3.20
CA LYS A 39 1.17 -11.89 3.78
C LYS A 39 0.29 -12.58 2.75
N LEU A 40 -0.13 -11.84 1.71
CA LEU A 40 -0.94 -12.35 0.60
C LEU A 40 -0.11 -13.01 -0.51
N ASN A 41 1.22 -13.05 -0.37
CA ASN A 41 2.16 -13.54 -1.39
C ASN A 41 2.05 -12.82 -2.75
N ILE A 42 1.71 -11.53 -2.73
CA ILE A 42 1.60 -10.66 -3.90
C ILE A 42 2.94 -9.92 -4.09
N LYS A 43 3.43 -9.90 -5.34
CA LYS A 43 4.68 -9.21 -5.71
C LYS A 43 4.38 -7.97 -6.55
N LYS A 44 5.27 -6.98 -6.46
CA LYS A 44 5.25 -5.81 -7.35
C LYS A 44 5.72 -6.20 -8.76
N PRO A 45 5.26 -5.51 -9.82
CA PRO A 45 4.25 -4.45 -9.82
C PRO A 45 2.84 -5.00 -9.52
N PHE A 46 2.00 -4.21 -8.86
CA PHE A 46 0.67 -4.64 -8.46
C PHE A 46 -0.31 -4.54 -9.63
N SER A 47 -0.98 -5.65 -9.95
CA SER A 47 -2.11 -5.61 -10.88
C SER A 47 -3.29 -4.87 -10.26
N VAL A 48 -4.26 -4.46 -11.08
CA VAL A 48 -5.51 -3.84 -10.58
C VAL A 48 -6.22 -4.76 -9.58
N ASN A 49 -6.22 -6.07 -9.82
CA ASN A 49 -6.85 -7.01 -8.90
C ASN A 49 -6.08 -7.10 -7.58
N ASP A 50 -4.74 -7.13 -7.64
CA ASP A 50 -3.90 -7.19 -6.45
C ASP A 50 -4.15 -6.00 -5.52
N THR A 51 -4.34 -4.80 -6.07
CA THR A 51 -4.58 -3.60 -5.25
C THR A 51 -5.93 -3.64 -4.55
N TYR A 52 -6.96 -4.26 -5.15
CA TYR A 52 -8.24 -4.52 -4.47
C TYR A 52 -8.09 -5.54 -3.35
N VAL A 53 -7.37 -6.65 -3.60
CA VAL A 53 -7.16 -7.70 -2.60
C VAL A 53 -6.40 -7.15 -1.39
N ILE A 54 -5.32 -6.38 -1.62
CA ILE A 54 -4.55 -5.73 -0.55
C ILE A 54 -5.41 -4.71 0.20
N ALA A 55 -6.17 -3.86 -0.51
CA ALA A 55 -7.02 -2.85 0.14
C ALA A 55 -8.08 -3.50 1.04
N ASN A 56 -8.73 -4.56 0.54
CA ASN A 56 -9.72 -5.31 1.32
C ASN A 56 -9.09 -6.01 2.53
N TYR A 57 -7.89 -6.58 2.36
CA TYR A 57 -7.18 -7.22 3.47
C TYR A 57 -6.87 -6.23 4.60
N ILE A 58 -6.36 -5.04 4.26
CA ILE A 58 -6.05 -4.00 5.25
C ILE A 58 -7.31 -3.51 5.95
N ASN A 59 -8.40 -3.26 5.19
CA ASN A 59 -9.66 -2.80 5.79
C ASN A 59 -10.28 -3.84 6.74
N ASN A 60 -10.12 -5.14 6.45
CA ASN A 60 -10.65 -6.23 7.28
C ASN A 60 -9.70 -6.65 8.42
N MET A 61 -8.53 -6.00 8.57
CA MET A 61 -7.65 -6.19 9.74
C MET A 61 -7.99 -5.26 10.89
N GLU A 62 -8.71 -4.17 10.62
CA GLU A 62 -9.11 -3.17 11.60
C GLU A 62 -10.47 -3.47 12.26
N ASP A 63 -11.17 -4.54 11.82
CA ASP A 63 -12.37 -5.13 12.42
C ASP A 63 -12.02 -6.38 13.26
#